data_AF-A0AAW5CAH1-F1
#
_entry.id   AF-A0AAW5CAH1-F1
#
_cell.length_a   1.000
_cell.length_b   1.000
_cell.length_c   1.000
_cell.angle_alpha   90.00
_cell.angle_beta   90.00
_cell.angle_gamma   90.00
#
_symmetry.space_group_name_H-M   'P 1'
#
loop_
_entity.id
_entity.type
_entity.pdbx_description
1 polymer ?
#
loop_
_entity_poly.entity_id
_entity_poly.type
_entity_poly.pdbx_seq_one_letter_code
_entity_poly.pdbx_strand_id
1 'polypeptide(L)'
;MKIIQSFWTGNKNSLTDSYGWLLPIFNYLSWIISCYQLRRYYDDVTLVTDSQGYDVLINKLHLPYTDVIVSLDCLNHYNPNLWALAKIKAYQSIKEPFIHVDGDVFIWTKIDESLRDHELIVQNEETTTDYYGKMWRDIRHAISYMPEEMKRYDLHIDNKAYNMGIFGGTDIDFIQRYTYKAFDFSIK
;
A
#
# COMPACT_ATOMS: atom_id res chain seq x y z
N MET A 1 -0.01 17.97 -0.48
CA MET A 1 0.59 16.68 -0.13
C MET A 1 1.10 16.03 -1.40
N LYS A 2 2.18 15.28 -1.29
CA LYS A 2 2.72 14.48 -2.41
C LYS A 2 1.79 13.30 -2.69
N ILE A 3 1.51 13.00 -3.95
CA ILE A 3 0.78 11.77 -4.32
C ILE A 3 1.79 10.67 -4.58
N ILE A 4 1.59 9.51 -3.97
CA ILE A 4 2.46 8.36 -4.16
C ILE A 4 1.65 7.10 -4.53
N GLN A 5 2.25 6.22 -5.32
CA GLN A 5 1.78 4.84 -5.49
C GLN A 5 2.94 3.89 -5.20
N SER A 6 2.64 2.63 -4.89
CA SER A 6 3.66 1.62 -4.63
C SER A 6 3.37 0.32 -5.37
N PHE A 7 4.36 -0.21 -6.09
CA PHE A 7 4.26 -1.48 -6.80
C PHE A 7 5.49 -2.34 -6.54
N TRP A 8 5.29 -3.53 -5.98
CA TRP A 8 6.35 -4.51 -5.73
C TRP A 8 6.05 -5.78 -6.52
N THR A 9 6.96 -6.19 -7.39
CA THR A 9 6.77 -7.43 -8.15
C THR A 9 7.15 -8.65 -7.31
N GLY A 10 8.06 -8.51 -6.36
CA GLY A 10 8.51 -9.61 -5.51
C GLY A 10 9.14 -10.75 -6.30
N ASN A 11 9.93 -10.41 -7.34
CA ASN A 11 10.54 -11.33 -8.30
C ASN A 11 9.53 -12.22 -9.08
N LYS A 12 8.23 -11.93 -9.02
CA LYS A 12 7.23 -12.65 -9.80
C LYS A 12 7.37 -12.32 -11.28
N ASN A 13 6.99 -13.26 -12.15
CA ASN A 13 7.02 -13.00 -13.59
C ASN A 13 5.87 -12.06 -13.97
N SER A 14 6.22 -10.86 -14.40
CA SER A 14 5.28 -9.80 -14.78
C SER A 14 4.27 -10.20 -15.86
N LEU A 15 4.58 -11.18 -16.71
CA LEU A 15 3.68 -11.62 -17.79
C LEU A 15 2.66 -12.67 -17.36
N THR A 16 2.91 -13.37 -16.27
CA THR A 16 2.08 -14.51 -15.84
C THR A 16 1.47 -14.34 -14.46
N ASP A 17 2.06 -13.51 -13.59
CA ASP A 17 1.48 -13.21 -12.28
C ASP A 17 0.41 -12.13 -12.40
N SER A 18 -0.73 -12.36 -11.76
CA SER A 18 -1.87 -11.46 -11.84
C SER A 18 -1.95 -10.47 -10.70
N TYR A 19 -1.11 -10.58 -9.67
CA TYR A 19 -1.11 -9.69 -8.51
C TYR A 19 -2.49 -9.55 -7.85
N GLY A 20 -3.24 -10.66 -7.80
CA GLY A 20 -4.60 -10.71 -7.24
C GLY A 20 -5.73 -10.48 -8.24
N TRP A 21 -5.41 -10.10 -9.49
CA TRP A 21 -6.40 -9.98 -10.55
C TRP A 21 -6.75 -11.33 -11.20
N LEU A 22 -7.85 -11.37 -11.97
CA LEU A 22 -8.22 -12.55 -12.74
C LEU A 22 -7.18 -12.91 -13.81
N LEU A 23 -6.55 -11.90 -14.44
CA LEU A 23 -5.50 -12.04 -15.44
C LEU A 23 -4.43 -10.95 -15.26
N PRO A 24 -3.16 -11.22 -15.59
CA PRO A 24 -2.08 -10.22 -15.53
C PRO A 24 -2.37 -8.92 -16.26
N ILE A 25 -3.07 -8.99 -17.40
CA ILE A 25 -3.43 -7.81 -18.19
C ILE A 25 -4.34 -6.85 -17.41
N PHE A 26 -5.23 -7.35 -16.55
CA PHE A 26 -6.14 -6.49 -15.79
C PHE A 26 -5.39 -5.70 -14.71
N ASN A 27 -4.36 -6.28 -14.10
CA ASN A 27 -3.46 -5.54 -13.21
C ASN A 27 -2.82 -4.35 -13.94
N TYR A 28 -2.25 -4.56 -15.12
CA TYR A 28 -1.60 -3.46 -15.85
C TYR A 28 -2.58 -2.42 -16.39
N LEU A 29 -3.78 -2.84 -16.84
CA LEU A 29 -4.84 -1.89 -17.20
C LEU A 29 -5.26 -1.04 -16.00
N SER A 30 -5.34 -1.64 -14.82
CA SER A 30 -5.58 -0.92 -13.57
C SER A 30 -4.49 0.13 -13.32
N TRP A 31 -3.22 -0.27 -13.36
CA TRP A 31 -2.09 0.67 -13.20
C TRP A 31 -2.09 1.81 -14.22
N ILE A 32 -2.39 1.51 -15.49
CA ILE A 32 -2.51 2.52 -16.54
C ILE A 32 -3.60 3.52 -16.17
N ILE A 33 -4.83 3.06 -15.90
CA ILE A 33 -5.96 3.96 -15.61
C ILE A 33 -5.69 4.76 -14.34
N SER A 34 -5.21 4.12 -13.27
CA SER A 34 -4.93 4.77 -11.99
C SER A 34 -3.88 5.87 -12.13
N CYS A 35 -2.71 5.55 -12.72
CA CYS A 35 -1.63 6.53 -12.91
C CYS A 35 -2.06 7.71 -13.79
N TYR A 36 -2.73 7.46 -14.93
CA TYR A 36 -3.18 8.53 -15.82
C TYR A 36 -4.23 9.42 -15.15
N GLN A 37 -5.13 8.86 -14.36
CA GLN A 37 -6.12 9.65 -13.62
C GLN A 37 -5.46 10.51 -12.54
N LEU A 38 -4.48 9.98 -11.80
CA LEU A 38 -3.72 10.78 -10.84
C LEU A 38 -2.97 11.90 -11.55
N ARG A 39 -2.29 11.61 -12.66
CA ARG A 39 -1.54 12.61 -13.45
C ARG A 39 -2.41 13.66 -14.13
N ARG A 40 -3.69 13.37 -14.37
CA ARG A 40 -4.66 14.35 -14.86
C ARG A 40 -4.97 15.43 -13.81
N TYR A 41 -4.92 15.07 -12.53
CA TYR A 41 -5.34 15.95 -11.43
C TYR A 41 -4.18 16.48 -10.59
N TYR A 42 -3.04 15.80 -10.58
CA TYR A 42 -1.89 16.14 -9.75
C TYR A 42 -0.64 16.30 -10.58
N ASP A 43 0.03 17.43 -10.41
CA ASP A 43 1.27 17.76 -11.10
C ASP A 43 2.46 16.93 -10.65
N ASP A 44 2.41 16.34 -9.45
CA ASP A 44 3.46 15.49 -8.88
C ASP A 44 2.86 14.17 -8.36
N VAL A 45 3.26 13.06 -9.00
CA VAL A 45 2.86 11.69 -8.66
C VAL A 45 4.09 10.80 -8.72
N THR A 46 4.50 10.27 -7.56
CA THR A 46 5.69 9.43 -7.43
C THR A 46 5.35 7.96 -7.33
N LEU A 47 6.08 7.13 -8.08
CA LEU A 47 6.02 5.68 -7.93
C LEU A 47 7.14 5.19 -7.00
N VAL A 48 6.81 4.37 -6.01
CA VAL A 48 7.79 3.60 -5.24
C VAL A 48 7.75 2.15 -5.70
N THR A 49 8.86 1.63 -6.22
CA THR A 49 8.87 0.30 -6.83
C THR A 49 10.18 -0.46 -6.66
N ASP A 50 10.25 -1.68 -7.15
CA ASP A 50 11.47 -2.47 -7.32
C ASP A 50 11.98 -2.38 -8.77
N SER A 51 13.16 -2.92 -9.03
CA SER A 51 13.82 -2.78 -10.33
C SER A 51 13.00 -3.40 -11.47
N GLN A 52 12.29 -4.50 -11.21
CA GLN A 52 11.42 -5.14 -12.20
C GLN A 52 10.14 -4.33 -12.44
N GLY A 53 9.54 -3.77 -11.38
CA GLY A 53 8.38 -2.89 -11.50
C GLY A 53 8.71 -1.60 -12.24
N TYR A 54 9.91 -1.03 -12.02
CA TYR A 54 10.43 0.08 -12.82
C TYR A 54 10.50 -0.28 -14.30
N ASP A 55 11.10 -1.42 -14.64
CA ASP A 55 11.21 -1.86 -16.04
C ASP A 55 9.84 -2.01 -16.72
N VAL A 56 8.87 -2.61 -16.02
CA VAL A 56 7.53 -2.83 -16.59
C VAL A 56 6.74 -1.52 -16.69
N LEU A 57 6.61 -0.78 -15.59
CA LEU A 57 5.73 0.39 -15.54
C LEU A 57 6.34 1.61 -16.24
N ILE A 58 7.67 1.77 -16.24
CA ILE A 58 8.36 2.95 -16.76
C ILE A 58 8.99 2.67 -18.12
N ASN A 59 9.85 1.66 -18.24
CA ASN A 59 10.57 1.43 -19.51
C ASN A 59 9.68 0.86 -20.61
N LYS A 60 8.72 -0.01 -20.28
CA LYS A 60 7.85 -0.68 -21.26
C LYS A 60 6.51 0.02 -21.46
N LEU A 61 5.82 0.35 -20.37
CA LEU A 61 4.50 0.99 -20.42
C LEU A 61 4.57 2.52 -20.50
N HIS A 62 5.73 3.12 -20.20
CA HIS A 62 5.92 4.57 -20.21
C HIS A 62 4.87 5.33 -19.40
N LEU A 63 4.51 4.79 -18.23
CA LEU A 63 3.51 5.43 -17.36
C LEU A 63 4.00 6.82 -16.91
N PRO A 64 3.10 7.84 -16.89
CA PRO A 64 3.47 9.24 -16.77
C PRO A 64 3.83 9.72 -15.34
N TYR A 65 4.43 8.87 -14.51
CA TYR A 65 4.93 9.28 -13.18
C TYR A 65 5.98 10.38 -13.29
N THR A 66 5.99 11.30 -12.33
CA THR A 66 6.93 12.44 -12.33
C THR A 66 8.24 12.13 -11.65
N ASP A 67 8.23 11.17 -10.74
CA ASP A 67 9.39 10.68 -10.01
C ASP A 67 9.21 9.18 -9.73
N VAL A 68 10.32 8.46 -9.62
CA VAL A 68 10.32 7.02 -9.36
C VAL A 68 11.42 6.66 -8.38
N ILE A 69 11.02 6.09 -7.24
CA ILE A 69 11.91 5.63 -6.18
C ILE A 69 12.04 4.11 -6.28
N VAL A 70 13.18 3.64 -6.76
CA VAL A 70 13.50 2.20 -6.84
C VAL A 70 14.12 1.76 -5.52
N SER A 71 13.28 1.31 -4.58
CA SER A 71 13.73 0.92 -3.23
C SER A 71 13.14 -0.39 -2.71
N LEU A 72 12.19 -0.99 -3.43
CA LEU A 72 11.50 -2.19 -2.96
C LEU A 72 12.25 -3.49 -3.25
N ASP A 73 13.38 -3.45 -3.95
CA ASP A 73 14.25 -4.63 -4.15
C ASP A 73 14.72 -5.23 -2.81
N CYS A 74 14.81 -4.41 -1.76
CA CYS A 74 15.13 -4.86 -0.41
C CYS A 74 14.06 -5.78 0.22
N LEU A 75 12.89 -5.95 -0.43
CA LEU A 75 11.84 -6.86 0.02
C LEU A 75 11.90 -8.22 -0.71
N ASN A 76 12.69 -8.34 -1.78
CA ASN A 76 12.67 -9.47 -2.71
C ASN A 76 13.07 -10.83 -2.09
N HIS A 77 13.63 -10.83 -0.88
CA HIS A 77 13.92 -12.05 -0.12
C HIS A 77 12.76 -12.51 0.77
N TYR A 78 11.70 -11.70 0.94
CA TYR A 78 10.48 -12.09 1.66
C TYR A 78 9.49 -12.80 0.73
N ASN A 79 8.52 -13.48 1.34
CA ASN A 79 7.44 -14.13 0.59
C ASN A 79 6.61 -13.08 -0.17
N PRO A 80 6.47 -13.18 -1.51
CA PRO A 80 5.77 -12.18 -2.32
C PRO A 80 4.24 -12.17 -2.13
N ASN A 81 3.70 -13.06 -1.28
CA ASN A 81 2.33 -12.97 -0.79
C ASN A 81 2.16 -11.97 0.36
N LEU A 82 3.26 -11.48 0.96
CA LEU A 82 3.26 -10.38 1.92
C LEU A 82 3.23 -9.02 1.19
N TRP A 83 2.31 -8.88 0.23
CA TRP A 83 2.20 -7.72 -0.66
C TRP A 83 2.05 -6.39 0.09
N ALA A 84 1.49 -6.40 1.30
CA ALA A 84 1.36 -5.21 2.15
C ALA A 84 2.72 -4.60 2.57
N LEU A 85 3.81 -5.38 2.56
CA LEU A 85 5.16 -4.89 2.86
C LEU A 85 5.59 -3.77 1.91
N ALA A 86 5.16 -3.83 0.64
CA ALA A 86 5.44 -2.80 -0.34
C ALA A 86 4.90 -1.44 0.10
N LYS A 87 3.66 -1.41 0.58
CA LYS A 87 2.98 -0.20 1.08
C LYS A 87 3.67 0.33 2.33
N ILE A 88 3.89 -0.54 3.30
CA ILE A 88 4.59 -0.21 4.56
C ILE A 88 5.97 0.41 4.24
N LYS A 89 6.72 -0.18 3.31
CA LYS A 89 8.06 0.29 2.95
C LYS A 89 8.03 1.59 2.16
N ALA A 90 7.04 1.79 1.30
CA ALA A 90 6.82 3.06 0.62
C ALA A 90 6.50 4.17 1.62
N TYR A 91 5.63 3.92 2.60
CA TYR A 91 5.33 4.92 3.64
C TYR A 91 6.58 5.27 4.47
N GLN A 92 7.45 4.29 4.74
CA GLN A 92 8.73 4.53 5.43
C GLN A 92 9.68 5.44 4.65
N SER A 93 9.67 5.40 3.30
CA SER A 93 10.61 6.18 2.49
C SER A 93 10.20 7.65 2.34
N ILE A 94 8.93 7.98 2.56
CA ILE A 94 8.41 9.36 2.41
C ILE A 94 8.45 10.09 3.75
N LYS A 95 9.13 11.25 3.78
CA LYS A 95 9.38 12.05 5.01
C LYS A 95 8.62 13.38 5.05
N GLU A 96 7.66 13.55 4.16
CA GLU A 96 6.82 14.74 4.01
C GLU A 96 5.35 14.34 3.85
N PRO A 97 4.37 15.23 4.14
CA PRO A 97 2.94 14.93 4.01
C PRO A 97 2.57 14.37 2.63
N PHE A 98 1.98 13.17 2.63
CA PHE A 98 1.66 12.43 1.41
C PHE A 98 0.26 11.84 1.47
N ILE A 99 -0.24 11.48 0.28
CA ILE A 99 -1.38 10.59 0.09
C ILE A 99 -0.93 9.47 -0.85
N HIS A 100 -0.96 8.25 -0.33
CA HIS A 100 -0.80 7.04 -1.10
C HIS A 100 -2.13 6.61 -1.70
N VAL A 101 -2.06 6.12 -2.93
CA VAL A 101 -3.20 5.63 -3.71
C VAL A 101 -2.83 4.26 -4.29
N ASP A 102 -3.61 3.23 -3.98
CA ASP A 102 -3.41 1.90 -4.55
C ASP A 102 -3.57 1.92 -6.09
N GLY A 103 -2.88 0.99 -6.78
CA GLY A 103 -2.89 0.89 -8.25
C GLY A 103 -4.25 0.49 -8.85
N ASP A 104 -5.22 0.16 -8.00
CA ASP A 104 -6.61 -0.20 -8.32
C ASP A 104 -7.63 0.83 -7.83
N VAL A 105 -7.17 2.00 -7.38
CA VAL A 105 -8.01 3.15 -7.10
C VAL A 105 -8.02 4.10 -8.30
N PHE A 106 -9.23 4.49 -8.72
CA PHE A 106 -9.45 5.39 -9.85
C PHE A 106 -10.21 6.64 -9.39
N ILE A 107 -9.62 7.80 -9.59
CA ILE A 107 -10.24 9.09 -9.25
C ILE A 107 -10.83 9.75 -10.50
N TRP A 108 -11.94 10.47 -10.35
CA TRP A 108 -12.54 11.28 -11.42
C TRP A 108 -12.54 12.77 -11.11
N THR A 109 -12.08 13.14 -9.92
CA THR A 109 -11.88 14.50 -9.42
C THR A 109 -10.63 14.51 -8.56
N LYS A 110 -10.09 15.69 -8.25
CA LYS A 110 -9.12 15.83 -7.16
C LYS A 110 -9.72 15.28 -5.86
N ILE A 111 -8.87 14.63 -5.06
CA ILE A 111 -9.13 14.38 -3.63
C ILE A 111 -9.41 15.74 -3.00
N ASP A 112 -10.45 15.78 -2.17
CA ASP A 112 -10.94 17.00 -1.54
C ASP A 112 -9.80 17.74 -0.84
N GLU A 113 -9.63 19.03 -1.15
CA GLU A 113 -8.57 19.86 -0.56
C GLU A 113 -8.73 19.98 0.96
N SER A 114 -9.95 19.79 1.50
CA SER A 114 -10.15 19.73 2.95
C SER A 114 -9.37 18.60 3.62
N LEU A 115 -9.12 17.49 2.91
CA LEU A 115 -8.34 16.36 3.42
C LEU A 115 -6.84 16.68 3.54
N ARG A 116 -6.36 17.71 2.85
CA ARG A 116 -4.93 18.02 2.72
C ARG A 116 -4.24 18.38 4.05
N ASP A 117 -4.99 18.85 5.04
CA ASP A 117 -4.41 19.29 6.32
C ASP A 117 -4.69 18.28 7.45
N HIS A 118 -5.32 17.15 7.16
CA HIS A 118 -5.60 16.12 8.17
C HIS A 118 -4.36 15.31 8.55
N GLU A 119 -4.21 15.07 9.84
CA GLU A 119 -3.13 14.28 10.43
C GLU A 119 -3.08 12.84 9.91
N LEU A 120 -4.25 12.25 9.70
CA LEU A 120 -4.41 10.89 9.20
C LEU A 120 -5.60 10.81 8.23
N ILE A 121 -5.37 10.20 7.08
CA ILE A 121 -6.34 9.95 6.03
C ILE A 121 -6.36 8.45 5.77
N VAL A 122 -7.56 7.89 5.74
CA VAL A 122 -7.84 6.51 5.34
C VAL A 122 -9.04 6.54 4.40
N GLN A 123 -9.17 5.54 3.52
CA GLN A 123 -10.26 5.52 2.55
C GLN A 123 -11.62 5.42 3.23
N ASN A 124 -11.77 4.45 4.14
CA ASN A 124 -12.96 4.27 4.96
C ASN A 124 -12.66 3.39 6.18
N GLU A 125 -13.46 3.59 7.23
CA GLU A 125 -13.53 2.63 8.33
C GLU A 125 -14.30 1.38 7.88
N GLU A 126 -13.87 0.22 8.36
CA GLU A 126 -14.50 -1.07 8.17
C GLU A 126 -14.76 -1.70 9.53
N THR A 127 -15.84 -2.48 9.63
CA THR A 127 -16.09 -3.30 10.82
C THR A 127 -15.82 -4.75 10.47
N THR A 128 -14.87 -5.35 11.17
CA THR A 128 -14.38 -6.68 10.87
C THR A 128 -15.42 -7.70 11.26
N THR A 129 -15.76 -8.57 10.31
CA THR A 129 -16.70 -9.65 10.52
C THR A 129 -16.04 -10.84 11.22
N ASP A 130 -16.85 -11.84 11.58
CA ASP A 130 -16.38 -13.11 12.14
C ASP A 130 -15.33 -13.82 11.27
N TYR A 131 -15.27 -13.50 9.97
CA TYR A 131 -14.25 -13.98 9.06
C TYR A 131 -12.83 -13.65 9.56
N TYR A 132 -12.59 -12.40 9.90
CA TYR A 132 -11.29 -11.95 10.40
C TYR A 132 -11.01 -12.54 11.78
N GLY A 133 -12.00 -12.58 12.67
CA GLY A 133 -11.87 -13.20 13.98
C GLY A 133 -11.48 -14.68 13.90
N LYS A 134 -12.07 -15.44 12.96
CA LYS A 134 -11.70 -16.84 12.71
C LYS A 134 -10.28 -16.98 12.19
N MET A 135 -9.92 -16.20 11.18
CA MET A 135 -8.56 -16.20 10.62
C MET A 135 -7.51 -15.94 11.72
N TRP A 136 -7.77 -14.95 12.59
CA TRP A 136 -6.87 -14.63 13.70
C TRP A 136 -6.73 -15.76 14.71
N ARG A 137 -7.83 -16.42 15.10
CA ARG A 137 -7.76 -17.59 16.00
C ARG A 137 -6.92 -18.72 15.43
N ASP A 138 -7.04 -18.98 14.13
CA ASP A 138 -6.32 -20.06 13.45
C ASP A 138 -4.79 -19.79 13.40
N ILE A 139 -4.37 -18.53 13.25
CA ILE A 139 -2.94 -18.16 13.17
C ILE A 139 -2.31 -17.77 14.50
N ARG A 140 -3.09 -17.41 15.53
CA ARG A 140 -2.58 -16.84 16.79
C ARG A 140 -1.58 -17.74 17.51
N HIS A 141 -1.78 -19.05 17.45
CA HIS A 141 -0.88 -20.01 18.09
C HIS A 141 0.44 -20.20 17.32
N ALA A 142 0.49 -19.77 16.06
CA ALA A 142 1.67 -19.88 15.20
C ALA A 142 2.51 -18.59 15.16
N ILE A 143 1.98 -17.45 15.61
CA ILE A 143 2.72 -16.18 15.70
C ILE A 143 3.54 -16.11 16.99
N SER A 144 4.82 -15.81 16.85
CA SER A 144 5.76 -15.69 17.98
C SER A 144 5.71 -14.31 18.64
N TYR A 145 5.23 -13.32 17.89
CA TYR A 145 5.23 -11.90 18.24
C TYR A 145 3.93 -11.26 17.80
N MET A 146 3.40 -10.35 18.63
CA MET A 146 2.20 -9.57 18.33
C MET A 146 2.33 -8.19 18.98
N PRO A 147 2.14 -7.08 18.22
CA PRO A 147 2.14 -5.73 18.77
C PRO A 147 1.09 -5.56 19.88
N GLU A 148 1.41 -4.76 20.89
CA GLU A 148 0.49 -4.48 22.01
C GLU A 148 -0.88 -4.00 21.54
N GLU A 149 -0.91 -3.16 20.50
CA GLU A 149 -2.13 -2.63 19.90
C GLU A 149 -3.04 -3.71 19.30
N MET A 150 -2.47 -4.84 18.86
CA MET A 150 -3.20 -5.94 18.24
C MET A 150 -3.61 -7.03 19.24
N LYS A 151 -3.08 -7.03 20.47
CA LYS A 151 -3.34 -8.10 21.45
C LYS A 151 -4.81 -8.27 21.82
N ARG A 152 -5.61 -7.22 21.62
CA ARG A 152 -7.05 -7.14 21.94
C ARG A 152 -7.96 -7.35 20.73
N TYR A 153 -7.39 -7.40 19.52
CA TYR A 153 -8.16 -7.43 18.27
C TYR A 153 -9.00 -8.69 18.12
N ASP A 154 -8.44 -9.85 18.43
CA ASP A 154 -9.14 -11.15 18.38
C ASP A 154 -10.04 -11.42 19.59
N LEU A 155 -10.01 -10.57 20.62
CA LEU A 155 -10.92 -10.63 21.77
C LEU A 155 -12.28 -10.00 21.46
N HIS A 156 -12.53 -9.60 20.21
CA HIS A 156 -13.73 -8.89 19.75
C HIS A 156 -13.99 -7.57 20.50
N ILE A 157 -12.96 -7.02 21.13
CA ILE A 157 -13.04 -5.70 21.79
C ILE A 157 -12.77 -4.59 20.78
N ASP A 158 -11.82 -4.82 19.88
CA ASP A 158 -11.46 -3.91 18.80
C ASP A 158 -11.78 -4.59 17.46
N ASN A 159 -12.89 -4.21 16.83
CA ASN A 159 -13.39 -4.79 15.57
C ASN A 159 -13.34 -3.81 14.41
N LYS A 160 -12.53 -2.75 14.52
CA LYS A 160 -12.35 -1.75 13.47
C LYS A 160 -11.13 -2.09 12.64
N ALA A 161 -11.32 -2.06 11.34
CA ALA A 161 -10.26 -2.02 10.35
C ALA A 161 -10.40 -0.75 9.52
N TYR A 162 -9.38 -0.42 8.76
CA TYR A 162 -9.39 0.74 7.90
C TYR A 162 -8.90 0.32 6.52
N ASN A 163 -9.68 0.65 5.51
CA ASN A 163 -9.27 0.44 4.14
C ASN A 163 -8.17 1.46 3.79
N MET A 164 -7.04 0.95 3.33
CA MET A 164 -5.85 1.75 3.02
C MET A 164 -5.58 1.83 1.51
N GLY A 165 -6.64 1.78 0.69
CA GLY A 165 -6.57 2.07 -0.75
C GLY A 165 -6.21 3.54 -1.02
N ILE A 166 -6.64 4.42 -0.12
CA ILE A 166 -6.15 5.79 0.03
C ILE A 166 -5.66 5.94 1.46
N PHE A 167 -4.39 6.32 1.64
CA PHE A 167 -3.79 6.43 2.97
C PHE A 167 -2.73 7.52 3.03
N GLY A 168 -2.67 8.28 4.12
CA GLY A 168 -1.61 9.26 4.32
C GLY A 168 -1.98 10.28 5.39
N GLY A 169 -1.46 11.50 5.27
CA GLY A 169 -1.74 12.57 6.22
C GLY A 169 -0.51 13.41 6.55
N THR A 170 -0.70 14.38 7.43
CA THR A 170 0.35 15.32 7.88
C THR A 170 1.17 14.79 9.05
N ASP A 171 0.64 13.85 9.85
CA ASP A 171 1.37 13.27 11.00
C ASP A 171 2.33 12.16 10.53
N ILE A 172 3.45 12.59 9.96
CA ILE A 172 4.50 11.69 9.49
C ILE A 172 5.08 10.87 10.65
N ASP A 173 5.20 11.44 11.84
CA ASP A 173 5.76 10.70 12.98
C ASP A 173 4.85 9.53 13.38
N PHE A 174 3.53 9.71 13.38
CA PHE A 174 2.58 8.62 13.58
C PHE A 174 2.70 7.55 12.49
N ILE A 175 2.70 7.96 11.22
CA ILE A 175 2.79 7.04 10.08
C ILE A 175 4.11 6.24 10.15
N GLN A 176 5.24 6.88 10.47
CA GLN A 176 6.51 6.19 10.64
C GLN A 176 6.46 5.18 11.79
N ARG A 177 5.94 5.55 12.97
CA ARG A 177 5.76 4.60 14.10
C ARG A 177 4.90 3.40 13.70
N TYR A 178 3.78 3.63 13.01
CA TYR A 178 2.91 2.58 12.47
C TYR A 178 3.70 1.63 11.57
N THR A 179 4.41 2.18 10.57
CA THR A 179 5.13 1.35 9.60
C THR A 179 6.24 0.52 10.24
N TYR A 180 6.97 1.04 11.22
CA TYR A 180 7.98 0.27 11.96
C TYR A 180 7.35 -0.91 12.71
N LYS A 181 6.25 -0.67 13.43
CA LYS A 181 5.52 -1.74 14.15
C LYS A 181 4.96 -2.79 13.20
N ALA A 182 4.33 -2.36 12.10
CA ALA A 182 3.72 -3.25 11.11
C ALA A 182 4.78 -4.09 10.39
N PHE A 183 5.91 -3.48 10.00
CA PHE A 183 7.01 -4.19 9.37
C PHE A 183 7.62 -5.23 10.31
N ASP A 184 7.91 -4.85 11.56
CA ASP A 184 8.48 -5.74 12.58
C ASP A 184 7.58 -6.94 12.87
N PHE A 185 6.26 -6.73 12.92
CA PHE A 185 5.28 -7.80 13.06
C PHE A 185 5.23 -8.75 11.86
N SER A 186 5.41 -8.22 10.65
CA SER A 186 5.25 -9.01 9.41
C SER A 186 6.42 -9.96 9.12
N ILE A 187 7.58 -9.76 9.76
CA ILE A 187 8.82 -10.49 9.47
C ILE A 187 9.36 -11.33 10.65
N LYS A 188 8.70 -11.29 11.80
CA LYS A 188 9.04 -12.03 13.03
C LYS A 188 8.01 -13.11 13.33
#